data_AF-A0A925AJ82-F1
#
_entry.id   AF-A0A925AJ82-F1
#
_cell.length_a   1.000
_cell.length_b   1.000
_cell.length_c   1.000
_cell.angle_alpha   90.00
_cell.angle_beta   90.00
_cell.angle_gamma   90.00
#
_symmetry.space_group_name_H-M   'P 1'
#
loop_
_entity.id
_entity.type
_entity.pdbx_description
1 polymer ?
#
loop_
_entity_poly.entity_id
_entity_poly.type
_entity_poly.pdbx_seq_one_letter_code
_entity_poly.pdbx_strand_id
1 'polypeptide(L)'
;QEVEAAAKEVGYDFSGVDAPKNEHDVYGLRYAEFTVPLVKAVQEQQVQIEALQAENTALKTHLNELDGLRAELEKVKSAVSALAEKR
;
A
#
# COMPACT_ATOMS: atom_id res chain seq x y z
N GLN A 1 -22.86 -24.00 3.73
CA GLN A 1 -24.16 -23.95 4.44
C GLN A 1 -24.31 -22.68 5.28
N GLU A 2 -23.28 -22.22 6.03
CA GLU A 2 -23.39 -21.00 6.86
C GLU A 2 -23.50 -19.67 6.07
N VAL A 3 -22.80 -19.56 4.94
CA VAL A 3 -22.76 -18.33 4.10
C VAL A 3 -24.11 -18.02 3.44
N GLU A 4 -24.84 -19.04 3.00
CA GLU A 4 -26.16 -18.87 2.36
C GLU A 4 -27.25 -18.50 3.38
N ALA A 5 -27.19 -19.09 4.58
CA ALA A 5 -28.09 -18.76 5.68
C ALA A 5 -27.92 -17.28 6.09
N ALA A 6 -26.67 -16.83 6.25
CA ALA A 6 -26.38 -15.43 6.55
C ALA A 6 -26.81 -14.48 5.42
N ALA A 7 -26.60 -14.84 4.15
CA ALA A 7 -27.01 -14.04 3.00
C ALA A 7 -28.54 -13.89 2.90
N LYS A 8 -29.30 -14.97 3.15
CA LYS A 8 -30.77 -14.95 3.20
C LYS A 8 -31.30 -14.13 4.36
N GLU A 9 -30.66 -14.20 5.52
CA GLU A 9 -31.06 -13.45 6.72
C GLU A 9 -30.91 -11.93 6.53
N VAL A 10 -29.91 -11.47 5.78
CA VAL A 10 -29.72 -10.05 5.45
C VAL A 10 -30.40 -9.61 4.15
N GLY A 11 -31.17 -10.49 3.50
CA GLY A 11 -31.88 -10.20 2.25
C GLY A 11 -30.97 -9.93 1.05
N TYR A 12 -29.74 -10.46 1.08
CA TYR A 12 -28.75 -10.28 0.01
C TYR A 12 -28.72 -11.52 -0.89
N ASP A 13 -28.98 -11.33 -2.18
CA ASP A 13 -28.91 -12.41 -3.18
C ASP A 13 -27.45 -12.70 -3.51
N PHE A 14 -26.85 -13.63 -2.75
CA PHE A 14 -25.43 -13.96 -2.88
C PHE A 14 -25.20 -14.81 -4.14
N SER A 15 -24.80 -14.15 -5.23
CA SER A 15 -24.51 -14.75 -6.53
C SER A 15 -23.38 -15.78 -6.54
N GLY A 16 -22.65 -15.95 -5.43
CA GLY A 16 -21.52 -16.87 -5.29
C GLY A 16 -21.89 -18.29 -4.83
N VAL A 17 -23.16 -18.56 -4.52
CA VAL A 17 -23.65 -19.89 -4.17
C VAL A 17 -24.46 -20.42 -5.35
N ASP A 18 -24.01 -21.51 -5.96
CA ASP A 18 -24.93 -22.33 -6.76
C ASP A 18 -25.69 -23.25 -5.80
N ALA A 19 -26.96 -22.90 -5.58
CA ALA A 19 -27.86 -23.74 -4.80
C ALA A 19 -28.19 -25.00 -5.60
N PRO A 20 -28.20 -26.18 -4.96
CA PRO A 20 -28.53 -27.44 -5.62
C PRO A 20 -29.96 -27.38 -6.18
N LYS A 21 -30.15 -27.85 -7.41
CA LYS A 21 -31.47 -27.86 -8.07
C LYS A 21 -32.25 -29.15 -7.76
N ASN A 22 -31.57 -30.20 -7.28
CA ASN A 22 -32.15 -31.47 -6.85
C ASN A 22 -31.43 -32.05 -5.61
N GLU A 23 -32.03 -33.07 -4.97
CA GLU A 23 -31.51 -33.73 -3.75
C GLU A 23 -30.12 -34.40 -3.89
N HIS A 24 -29.62 -34.53 -5.12
CA HIS A 24 -28.32 -35.14 -5.42
C HIS A 24 -27.24 -34.13 -5.84
N ASP A 25 -27.58 -32.84 -5.93
CA ASP A 25 -26.63 -31.82 -6.33
C ASP A 25 -25.81 -31.33 -5.12
N VAL A 26 -24.51 -31.13 -5.33
CA VAL A 26 -23.58 -30.63 -4.31
C VAL A 26 -23.57 -29.10 -4.35
N TYR A 27 -23.56 -28.45 -3.18
CA TYR A 27 -23.36 -27.00 -3.09
C TYR A 27 -22.02 -26.59 -3.71
N GLY A 28 -22.09 -25.86 -4.82
CA GLY A 28 -20.94 -25.24 -5.46
C GLY A 28 -20.73 -23.83 -4.93
N LEU A 29 -19.68 -23.61 -4.14
CA LEU A 29 -19.25 -22.26 -3.78
C LEU A 29 -18.34 -21.73 -4.89
N ARG A 30 -18.75 -20.64 -5.55
CA ARG A 30 -17.93 -19.91 -6.53
C ARG A 30 -16.91 -19.02 -5.83
N TYR A 31 -16.10 -19.59 -4.92
CA TYR A 31 -15.00 -18.89 -4.25
C TYR A 31 -14.03 -18.22 -5.25
N ALA A 32 -13.93 -18.77 -6.47
CA ALA A 32 -13.10 -18.23 -7.54
C ALA A 32 -13.54 -16.85 -8.06
N GLU A 33 -14.84 -16.51 -8.01
CA GLU A 33 -15.33 -15.24 -8.57
C GLU A 33 -14.96 -14.02 -7.71
N PHE A 34 -14.76 -14.21 -6.40
CA PHE A 34 -14.38 -13.14 -5.48
C PHE A 34 -12.88 -13.09 -5.18
N THR A 35 -12.20 -14.25 -5.18
CA THR A 35 -10.78 -14.31 -4.83
C THR A 35 -9.86 -13.74 -5.90
N VAL A 36 -10.18 -13.95 -7.19
CA VAL A 36 -9.34 -13.46 -8.29
C VAL A 36 -9.27 -11.92 -8.33
N PRO A 37 -10.40 -11.18 -8.25
CA PRO A 37 -10.36 -9.71 -8.17
C PRO A 37 -9.60 -9.19 -6.94
N LEU A 38 -9.76 -9.83 -5.78
CA LEU A 38 -9.06 -9.43 -4.55
C LEU A 38 -7.54 -9.65 -4.66
N VAL A 39 -7.10 -10.78 -5.22
CA VAL A 39 -5.68 -11.04 -5.47
C VAL A 39 -5.10 -9.99 -6.41
N LYS A 40 -5.83 -9.61 -7.47
CA LYS A 40 -5.39 -8.54 -8.38
C LYS A 40 -5.30 -7.18 -7.68
N ALA A 41 -6.30 -6.82 -6.87
CA ALA A 41 -6.27 -5.57 -6.12
C ALA A 41 -5.08 -5.52 -5.14
N VAL A 42 -4.76 -6.63 -4.47
CA VAL A 42 -3.59 -6.74 -3.59
C VAL A 42 -2.27 -6.63 -4.38
N GLN A 43 -2.18 -7.25 -5.56
CA GLN A 43 -1.00 -7.12 -6.43
C GLN A 43 -0.78 -5.67 -6.90
N GLU A 44 -1.84 -5.00 -7.34
CA GLU A 44 -1.78 -3.59 -7.75
C GLU A 44 -1.40 -2.68 -6.57
N GLN A 45 -1.94 -2.96 -5.37
CA GLN A 45 -1.57 -2.24 -4.16
C GLN A 45 -0.10 -2.49 -3.78
N GLN A 46 0.42 -3.70 -3.94
CA GLN A 46 1.81 -4.03 -3.66
C GLN A 46 2.77 -3.22 -4.55
N VAL A 47 2.45 -3.08 -5.84
CA VAL A 47 3.23 -2.23 -6.77
C VAL A 47 3.24 -0.77 -6.33
N GLN A 48 2.09 -0.23 -5.87
CA GLN A 48 2.01 1.13 -5.36
C GLN A 48 2.84 1.31 -4.07
N ILE A 49 2.81 0.33 -3.17
CA ILE A 49 3.60 0.35 -1.94
C ILE A 49 5.10 0.38 -2.25
N GLU A 50 5.56 -0.46 -3.16
CA GLU A 50 6.98 -0.51 -3.57
C GLU A 50 7.44 0.81 -4.19
N ALA A 51 6.61 1.41 -5.04
CA ALA A 51 6.89 2.72 -5.63
C ALA A 51 6.99 3.82 -4.56
N LEU A 52 6.05 3.86 -3.62
CA LEU A 52 6.05 4.83 -2.51
C LEU A 52 7.24 4.63 -1.58
N GLN A 53 7.66 3.39 -1.32
CA GLN A 53 8.85 3.10 -0.51
C GLN A 53 10.14 3.55 -1.19
N ALA A 54 10.24 3.35 -2.51
CA ALA A 54 11.38 3.83 -3.29
C ALA A 54 11.46 5.37 -3.27
N GLU A 55 10.33 6.05 -3.49
CA GLU A 55 10.26 7.51 -3.42
C GLU A 55 10.62 8.02 -2.01
N ASN A 56 10.09 7.40 -0.97
CA ASN A 56 10.39 7.78 0.41
C ASN A 56 11.89 7.64 0.74
N THR A 57 12.52 6.58 0.22
CA THR A 57 13.97 6.35 0.38
C THR A 57 14.76 7.44 -0.35
N ALA A 58 14.39 7.78 -1.58
CA ALA A 58 15.04 8.85 -2.33
C ALA A 58 14.91 10.21 -1.62
N LEU A 59 13.72 10.54 -1.14
CA LEU A 59 13.46 11.78 -0.39
C LEU A 59 14.29 11.86 0.89
N LYS A 60 14.39 10.75 1.64
CA LYS A 60 15.25 10.69 2.84
C LYS A 60 16.72 10.90 2.52
N THR A 61 17.21 10.33 1.42
CA THR A 61 18.60 10.55 0.96
C THR A 61 18.84 12.03 0.66
N HIS A 62 17.94 12.67 -0.09
CA HIS A 62 18.07 14.09 -0.39
C HIS A 62 18.00 14.99 0.86
N LEU A 63 17.18 14.63 1.85
CA LEU A 63 17.16 15.35 3.13
C LEU A 63 18.52 15.27 3.84
N ASN A 64 19.13 14.08 3.88
CA ASN A 64 20.46 13.91 4.48
C ASN A 64 21.54 14.72 3.73
N GLU A 65 21.48 14.75 2.39
CA GLU A 65 22.39 15.56 1.57
C GLU A 65 22.23 17.06 1.87
N LEU A 66 20.99 17.55 1.97
CA LEU A 66 20.70 18.94 2.31
C LEU A 66 21.21 19.31 3.70
N ASP A 67 21.06 18.43 4.69
CA ASP A 67 21.59 18.64 6.03
C ASP A 67 23.12 18.69 6.03
N GLY A 68 23.78 17.86 5.23
CA GLY A 68 25.23 17.92 4.99
C GLY A 68 25.68 19.26 4.40
N LEU A 69 25.02 19.71 3.33
CA LEU A 69 25.31 20.99 2.68
C LEU A 69 25.09 22.18 3.62
N ARG A 70 24.04 22.14 4.46
CA ARG A 70 23.80 23.17 5.50
C ARG A 70 24.96 23.23 6.50
N ALA A 71 25.47 22.08 6.94
CA ALA A 71 26.60 22.03 7.85
C ALA A 71 27.88 22.61 7.22
N GLU A 72 28.12 22.32 5.94
CA GLU A 72 29.25 22.92 5.20
C GLU A 72 29.09 24.43 5.03
N LEU A 73 27.88 24.89 4.72
CA LEU A 73 27.58 26.32 4.59
C LEU A 73 27.87 27.08 5.90
N GLU A 74 27.51 26.53 7.05
CA GLU A 74 27.80 27.14 8.36
C GLU A 74 29.31 27.18 8.64
N LYS A 75 30.07 26.14 8.25
CA LYS A 75 31.55 26.17 8.33
C LYS A 75 32.14 27.27 7.45
N VAL A 76 31.65 27.43 6.23
CA VAL A 76 32.13 28.49 5.32
C VAL A 76 31.78 29.87 5.88
N LYS A 77 30.55 30.05 6.36
CA LYS A 77 30.08 31.31 6.94
C LYS A 77 30.90 31.73 8.16
N SER A 78 31.18 30.80 9.06
CA SER A 78 32.04 31.07 10.23
C SER A 78 33.48 31.42 9.83
N ALA A 79 34.06 30.72 8.85
CA ALA A 79 35.40 31.03 8.33
C ALA A 79 35.46 32.43 7.68
N VAL A 80 34.44 32.82 6.93
CA VAL A 80 34.34 34.16 6.32
C VAL A 80 34.24 35.25 7.39
N SER A 81 33.42 35.04 8.43
CA SER A 81 33.31 35.99 9.55
C SER A 81 34.66 36.20 10.26
N ALA A 82 35.36 35.10 10.55
CA ALA A 82 36.68 35.16 11.20
C ALA A 82 37.74 35.87 10.36
N LEU A 83 37.65 35.81 9.02
CA LEU A 83 38.53 36.57 8.13
C LEU A 83 38.16 38.05 8.05
N ALA A 84 36.87 38.39 8.13
CA ALA A 84 36.39 39.77 8.15
C ALA A 84 36.82 40.50 9.44
N GLU A 85 36.77 39.82 10.59
CA GLU A 85 37.19 40.39 11.89
C GLU A 85 38.72 40.60 12.02
N LYS A 86 39.52 39.96 11.16
CA LYS A 86 40.99 40.10 11.13
C LYS A 86 41.48 41.28 10.28
N ARG A 87 40.59 41.99 9.56
CA ARG A 87 40.91 43.15 8.73
C ARG A 87 40.60 44.44 9.48
#